data_AF-A0A1J4U2E2-F1
#
_entry.id   AF-A0A1J4U2E2-F1
#
_cell.length_a   1.000
_cell.length_b   1.000
_cell.length_c   1.000
_cell.angle_alpha   90.00
_cell.angle_beta   90.00
_cell.angle_gamma   90.00
#
_symmetry.space_group_name_H-M   'P 1'
#
loop_
_entity.id
_entity.type
_entity.pdbx_description
1 polymer ?
#
loop_
_entity_poly.entity_id
_entity_poly.type
_entity_poly.pdbx_seq_one_letter_code
_entity_poly.pdbx_strand_id
1 'polypeptide(L)'
;MTALYNPHAKKKATNLSINSDLLKKAKELHINISNSLEKTLIELIKEQEAKKWTSQNKTSINSYNERVAKSGTFSDEIRSF
;
A
#
# COMPACT_ATOMS: atom_id res chain seq x y z
N MET A 1 -0.10 7.38 -11.16
CA MET A 1 0.05 6.76 -9.82
C MET A 1 0.30 7.88 -8.84
N THR A 2 -0.63 8.13 -7.93
CA THR A 2 -0.43 9.14 -6.87
C THR A 2 0.77 8.73 -6.04
N ALA A 3 1.72 9.65 -5.81
CA ALA A 3 2.87 9.35 -4.98
C ALA A 3 2.41 9.16 -3.53
N LEU A 4 2.71 8.01 -2.92
CA LEU A 4 2.35 7.67 -1.53
C LEU A 4 2.87 8.70 -0.50
N TYR A 5 4.02 9.32 -0.81
CA TYR A 5 4.62 10.39 -0.02
C TYR A 5 5.64 11.14 -0.89
N ASN A 6 6.13 12.29 -0.41
CA ASN A 6 7.18 13.06 -1.09
C ASN A 6 8.57 12.50 -0.72
N PRO A 7 9.31 11.87 -1.66
CA PRO A 7 10.64 11.32 -1.39
C PRO A 7 11.73 12.38 -1.13
N HIS A 8 11.47 13.65 -1.46
CA HIS A 8 12.38 14.78 -1.24
C HIS A 8 12.08 15.55 0.04
N ALA A 9 11.07 15.13 0.83
CA ALA A 9 10.79 15.75 2.11
C ALA A 9 11.98 15.56 3.07
N LYS A 10 12.30 16.61 3.85
CA LYS A 10 13.37 16.52 4.86
C LYS A 10 13.02 15.47 5.91
N LYS A 11 13.97 14.59 6.23
CA LYS A 11 13.83 13.64 7.34
C LYS A 11 13.66 14.41 8.65
N LYS A 12 12.59 14.13 9.37
CA LYS A 12 12.32 14.72 10.68
C LYS A 12 12.63 13.71 11.77
N ALA A 13 13.45 14.11 12.74
CA ALA A 13 13.66 13.30 13.94
C ALA A 13 12.32 13.15 14.67
N THR A 14 11.92 11.90 14.89
CA THR A 14 10.65 11.57 15.55
C THR A 14 10.98 10.71 16.76
N ASN A 15 10.55 11.12 17.95
CA ASN A 15 10.74 10.32 19.16
C ASN A 15 9.73 9.16 19.13
N LEU A 16 10.23 7.93 19.11
CA LEU A 16 9.43 6.71 19.10
C LEU A 16 9.83 5.83 20.28
N SER A 17 8.82 5.27 20.95
CA SER A 17 9.02 4.25 21.98
C SER A 17 9.13 2.87 21.32
N ILE A 18 10.29 2.23 21.48
CA ILE A 18 10.57 0.87 20.99
C ILE A 18 11.20 0.05 22.11
N ASN A 19 11.02 -1.28 22.03
CA ASN A 19 11.57 -2.20 23.02
C ASN A 19 13.10 -2.02 23.11
N SER A 20 13.59 -1.83 24.34
CA SER A 20 15.00 -1.54 24.62
C SER A 20 15.93 -2.70 24.26
N ASP A 21 15.51 -3.95 24.47
CA ASP A 21 16.27 -5.15 24.09
C ASP A 21 16.36 -5.28 22.56
N LEU A 22 15.26 -5.02 21.86
CA LEU A 22 15.22 -5.01 20.39
C LEU A 22 16.17 -3.95 19.83
N LEU A 23 16.19 -2.74 20.40
CA LEU A 23 17.09 -1.66 19.99
C LEU A 23 18.55 -2.02 20.26
N LYS A 24 18.84 -2.69 21.38
CA LYS A 24 20.18 -3.15 21.72
C LYS A 24 20.66 -4.20 20.71
N LYS A 25 19.86 -5.24 20.46
CA LYS A 25 20.17 -6.27 19.44
C LYS A 25 20.36 -5.67 18.05
N ALA A 26 19.50 -4.73 17.65
CA ALA A 26 19.63 -4.08 16.35
C ALA A 26 20.94 -3.28 16.22
N LYS A 27 21.36 -2.60 17.30
CA LYS A 27 22.66 -1.91 17.34
C LYS A 27 23.84 -2.89 17.30
N GLU A 28 23.78 -3.98 18.05
CA GLU A 28 24.81 -5.04 18.04
C GLU A 28 24.97 -5.68 16.64
N LEU A 29 23.87 -5.81 15.91
CA LEU A 29 23.85 -6.32 14.54
C LEU A 29 24.15 -5.25 13.48
N HIS A 30 24.53 -4.03 13.87
CA HIS A 30 24.79 -2.90 12.98
C HIS A 30 23.63 -2.58 12.01
N ILE A 31 22.39 -2.87 12.41
CA ILE A 31 21.21 -2.62 11.59
C ILE A 31 20.93 -1.12 11.57
N ASN A 32 20.75 -0.56 10.37
CA ASN A 32 20.28 0.81 10.22
C ASN A 32 18.78 0.90 10.55
N ILE A 33 18.48 1.18 11.82
CA ILE A 33 17.12 1.23 12.36
C ILE A 33 16.29 2.27 11.62
N SER A 34 16.83 3.45 11.34
CA SER A 34 16.12 4.53 10.65
C SER A 34 15.67 4.12 9.26
N ASN A 35 16.56 3.52 8.47
CA ASN A 35 16.24 3.07 7.12
C ASN A 35 15.25 1.89 7.12
N SER A 36 15.40 0.96 8.07
CA SER A 36 14.52 -0.20 8.20
C SER A 36 13.11 0.23 8.60
N LEU A 37 13.00 1.15 9.56
CA LEU A 37 11.72 1.72 9.99
C LEU A 37 11.03 2.47 8.85
N GLU A 38 11.78 3.27 8.09
CA GLU A 38 11.26 4.00 6.93
C GLU A 38 10.69 3.03 5.87
N LYS A 39 11.41 1.95 5.55
CA LYS A 39 10.95 0.91 4.63
C LYS A 39 9.67 0.23 5.11
N THR A 40 9.64 -0.23 6.37
CA THR A 40 8.47 -0.89 6.94
C THR A 40 7.26 0.05 6.98
N LEU A 41 7.47 1.32 7.29
CA LEU A 41 6.39 2.31 7.30
C LEU A 41 5.80 2.53 5.90
N ILE A 42 6.64 2.58 4.86
CA ILE A 42 6.17 2.67 3.47
C ILE A 42 5.31 1.46 3.10
N GLU A 43 5.74 0.25 3.46
CA GLU A 43 4.99 -0.98 3.20
C GLU A 43 3.63 -0.97 3.90
N LEU A 44 3.57 -0.58 5.18
CA LEU A 44 2.31 -0.46 5.92
C LEU A 44 1.37 0.59 5.33
N ILE A 45 1.89 1.75 4.93
CA ILE A 45 1.08 2.80 4.28
C ILE A 45 0.52 2.28 2.96
N LYS A 46 1.34 1.61 2.13
CA LYS A 46 0.89 0.99 0.87
C LYS A 46 -0.24 0.00 1.10
N GLU A 47 -0.08 -0.88 2.08
CA GLU A 47 -1.11 -1.88 2.39
C GLU A 47 -2.43 -1.21 2.82
N GLN A 48 -2.34 -0.16 3.64
CA GLN A 48 -3.52 0.56 4.12
C GLN A 48 -4.20 1.36 3.01
N GLU A 49 -3.44 1.99 2.11
CA GLU A 49 -4.01 2.67 0.93
C GLU A 49 -4.65 1.68 -0.03
N ALA A 50 -4.04 0.51 -0.26
CA ALA A 50 -4.62 -0.54 -1.09
C ALA A 50 -5.93 -1.07 -0.50
N LYS A 51 -5.98 -1.29 0.82
CA LYS A 51 -7.22 -1.64 1.54
C LYS A 51 -8.28 -0.54 1.39
N LYS A 52 -7.90 0.73 1.56
CA LYS A 52 -8.81 1.87 1.40
C LYS A 52 -9.34 1.96 -0.03
N TRP A 53 -8.48 1.81 -1.03
CA TRP A 53 -8.86 1.83 -2.44
C TRP A 53 -9.82 0.70 -2.77
N THR A 54 -9.55 -0.51 -2.30
CA THR A 54 -10.42 -1.68 -2.49
C THR A 54 -11.79 -1.44 -1.87
N SER A 55 -11.84 -0.90 -0.65
CA SER A 55 -13.10 -0.57 0.03
C SER A 55 -13.90 0.50 -0.72
N GLN A 56 -13.24 1.58 -1.16
CA GLN A 56 -13.90 2.69 -1.87
C GLN A 56 -14.37 2.29 -3.27
N ASN A 57 -13.61 1.47 -3.98
CA ASN A 57 -13.94 1.05 -5.34
C ASN A 57 -14.86 -0.17 -5.38
N LYS A 58 -15.13 -0.81 -4.23
CA LYS A 58 -15.99 -2.01 -4.17
C LYS A 58 -17.37 -1.76 -4.79
N THR A 59 -18.01 -0.64 -4.48
CA THR A 59 -19.34 -0.31 -5.01
C THR A 59 -19.32 -0.05 -6.52
N SER A 60 -18.31 0.66 -7.02
CA SER A 60 -18.15 0.96 -8.45
C SER A 60 -17.76 -0.27 -9.27
N ILE A 61 -16.93 -1.15 -8.71
CA ILE A 61 -16.57 -2.43 -9.30
C ILE A 61 -17.80 -3.35 -9.34
N ASN A 62 -18.59 -3.40 -8.26
CA ASN A 62 -19.78 -4.25 -8.23
C ASN A 62 -20.84 -3.79 -9.24
N SER A 63 -21.09 -2.49 -9.36
CA SER A 63 -22.04 -1.97 -10.35
C SER A 63 -21.56 -2.18 -11.79
N TYR A 64 -20.25 -2.06 -12.03
CA TYR A 64 -19.66 -2.41 -13.32
C TYR A 64 -19.77 -3.91 -13.62
N ASN A 65 -19.45 -4.77 -12.65
CA ASN A 65 -19.56 -6.22 -12.80
C ASN A 65 -21.01 -6.66 -13.03
N GLU A 66 -21.98 -6.08 -12.34
CA GLU A 66 -23.40 -6.34 -12.60
C GLU A 66 -23.82 -5.90 -14.00
N ARG A 67 -23.30 -4.77 -14.49
CA ARG A 67 -23.55 -4.32 -15.87
C ARG A 67 -22.96 -5.29 -16.88
N VAL A 68 -21.71 -5.73 -16.69
CA VAL A 68 -21.06 -6.71 -17.56
C VAL A 68 -21.79 -8.05 -17.52
N ALA A 69 -22.24 -8.51 -16.35
CA ALA A 69 -22.99 -9.75 -16.21
C ALA A 69 -24.37 -9.68 -16.89
N LYS A 70 -25.03 -8.52 -16.88
CA LYS A 70 -26.36 -8.33 -17.50
C LYS A 70 -26.30 -8.02 -18.99
N SER A 71 -25.29 -7.28 -19.43
CA SER A 71 -25.23 -6.68 -20.77
C SER A 71 -24.13 -7.28 -21.64
N GLY A 72 -23.34 -8.22 -21.12
CA GLY A 72 -22.14 -8.71 -21.78
C GLY A 72 -21.06 -7.63 -21.89
N THR A 73 -19.95 -7.99 -22.51
CA THR A 73 -18.92 -7.04 -22.94
C THR A 73 -19.03 -6.82 -24.45
N PHE A 74 -18.65 -5.63 -24.94
CA PHE A 74 -18.64 -5.34 -26.38
C PHE A 74 -17.81 -6.35 -27.19
N SER A 75 -16.79 -6.95 -26.57
CA SER A 75 -15.96 -7.98 -27.20
C SER A 75 -16.63 -9.36 -27.27
N ASP A 76 -17.70 -9.63 -26.52
CA ASP A 76 -18.39 -10.93 -26.56
C ASP A 76 -19.04 -11.19 -27.93
N GLU A 77 -19.45 -10.14 -28.66
CA GLU A 77 -20.01 -10.29 -30.01
C GLU A 77 -18.95 -10.45 -31.12
N ILE A 78 -17.67 -10.21 -30.80
CA ILE A 78 -16.57 -10.19 -31.78
C ILE A 78 -15.56 -11.33 -31.52
N ARG A 79 -15.68 -12.04 -30.39
CA ARG A 79 -14.74 -13.10 -30.00
C ARG A 79 -15.08 -14.41 -30.73
N SER A 80 -14.38 -14.66 -31.83
CA SER A 80 -14.28 -15.98 -32.45
C SER A 80 -13.07 -16.71 -31.87
N PHE A 81 -13.24 -17.95 -31.39
CA PHE A 81 -12.16 -18.82 -30.90
C PHE A 81 -11.62 -19.70 -32.02
#